data_AF-A0A8I1IFE6-F1
#
_entry.id   AF-A0A8I1IFE6-F1
#
_cell.length_a   1.000
_cell.length_b   1.000
_cell.length_c   1.000
_cell.angle_alpha   90.00
_cell.angle_beta   90.00
_cell.angle_gamma   90.00
#
_symmetry.space_group_name_H-M   'P 1'
#
loop_
_entity.id
_entity.type
_entity.pdbx_description
1 polymer ?
#
loop_
_entity_poly.entity_id
_entity_poly.type
_entity_poly.pdbx_seq_one_letter_code
_entity_poly.pdbx_strand_id
1 'polypeptide(L)'
;MTVIASVTNFMHLCGISYLRGSKNFFLSAKYRKIDLDKVLIKKDETTFQKLQVLSAFPELISGNVRLTGRGRFLVLDYDYALRTSRQLLALTLINQSAKAIPQSLLNLHKKMFEKGASVVRIESQDFNSDQITVLFEEQSK
;
A
#
# COMPACT_ATOMS: atom_id res chain seq x y z
N MET A 1 -4.50 14.69 2.22
CA MET A 1 -4.97 13.39 2.76
C MET A 1 -3.83 12.78 3.55
N THR A 2 -4.07 12.33 4.77
CA THR A 2 -3.05 11.63 5.57
C THR A 2 -3.35 10.14 5.57
N VAL A 3 -2.37 9.35 5.15
CA VAL A 3 -2.46 7.88 5.16
C VAL A 3 -1.77 7.34 6.41
N ILE A 4 -2.48 6.54 7.20
CA ILE A 4 -1.92 5.93 8.42
C ILE A 4 -1.90 4.41 8.25
N ALA A 5 -0.70 3.86 8.11
CA ALA A 5 -0.47 2.43 8.10
C ALA A 5 -0.15 1.95 9.53
N SER A 6 -0.94 1.03 10.06
CA SER A 6 -0.59 0.40 11.34
C SER A 6 0.35 -0.80 11.16
N VAL A 7 1.03 -1.19 12.24
CA VAL A 7 1.91 -2.38 12.27
C VAL A 7 1.18 -3.66 11.88
N THR A 8 -0.14 -3.74 12.06
CA THR A 8 -0.93 -4.92 11.70
C THR A 8 -1.37 -4.90 10.24
N ASN A 9 -1.43 -3.73 9.58
CA ASN A 9 -1.78 -3.62 8.16
C ASN A 9 -0.67 -4.12 7.24
N PHE A 10 0.61 -3.97 7.62
CA PHE A 10 1.76 -4.28 6.77
C PHE A 10 1.71 -5.70 6.19
N MET A 11 1.42 -6.70 7.03
CA MET A 11 1.30 -8.09 6.59
C MET A 11 0.25 -8.28 5.49
N HIS A 12 -0.89 -7.61 5.61
CA HIS A 12 -1.97 -7.71 4.61
C HIS A 12 -1.59 -7.10 3.26
N LEU A 13 -0.72 -6.08 3.25
CA LEU A 13 -0.18 -5.49 2.02
C LEU A 13 0.79 -6.43 1.31
N CYS A 14 1.60 -7.18 2.06
CA CYS A 14 2.50 -8.21 1.52
C CYS A 14 1.77 -9.46 0.97
N GLY A 15 0.47 -9.58 1.22
CA GLY A 15 -0.35 -10.66 0.66
C GLY A 15 -0.12 -12.03 1.28
N ILE A 16 0.44 -12.10 2.48
CA ILE A 16 0.71 -13.37 3.18
C ILE A 16 0.02 -13.42 4.53
N SER A 17 -0.03 -14.60 5.12
CA SER A 17 -0.34 -14.82 6.53
C SER A 17 0.95 -15.20 7.27
N TYR A 18 1.04 -14.84 8.55
CA TYR A 18 2.17 -15.21 9.40
C TYR A 18 1.63 -15.89 10.66
N LEU A 19 2.07 -17.12 10.94
CA LEU A 19 1.55 -17.92 12.06
C LEU A 19 1.71 -17.24 13.42
N ARG A 20 2.73 -16.38 13.57
CA ARG A 20 2.97 -15.61 14.81
C ARG A 20 2.14 -14.31 14.88
N GLY A 21 1.29 -14.03 13.89
CA GLY A 21 0.45 -12.83 13.81
C GLY A 21 1.10 -11.62 13.13
N SER A 22 0.27 -10.68 12.70
CA SER A 22 0.67 -9.53 11.85
C SER A 22 1.64 -8.56 12.53
N LYS A 23 1.46 -8.27 13.82
CA LYS A 23 2.40 -7.44 14.59
C LYS A 23 3.80 -8.06 14.63
N ASN A 24 3.89 -9.37 14.87
CA ASN A 24 5.17 -10.08 14.88
C ASN A 24 5.78 -10.17 13.48
N PHE A 25 4.95 -10.26 12.44
CA PHE A 25 5.43 -10.18 11.06
C PHE A 25 6.13 -8.83 10.79
N PHE A 26 5.49 -7.72 11.16
CA PHE A 26 6.07 -6.39 10.99
C PHE A 26 7.42 -6.25 11.71
N LEU A 27 7.49 -6.66 12.98
CA LEU A 27 8.75 -6.62 13.75
C LEU A 27 9.82 -7.51 13.11
N SER A 28 9.45 -8.73 12.71
CA SER A 28 10.37 -9.66 12.04
C SER A 28 10.89 -9.09 10.72
N ALA A 29 10.03 -8.44 9.93
CA ALA A 29 10.44 -7.76 8.69
C ALA A 29 11.38 -6.58 8.96
N LYS A 30 11.02 -5.71 9.92
CA LYS A 30 11.82 -4.55 10.33
C LYS A 30 13.23 -4.95 10.75
N TYR A 31 13.37 -6.06 11.48
CA TYR A 31 14.66 -6.56 11.95
C TYR A 31 15.31 -7.61 11.06
N ARG A 32 14.77 -7.88 9.86
CA ARG A 32 15.27 -8.92 8.92
C ARG A 32 15.37 -10.32 9.55
N LYS A 33 14.40 -10.67 10.39
CA LYS A 33 14.28 -11.94 11.14
C LYS A 33 12.97 -12.70 10.83
N ILE A 34 12.48 -12.59 9.59
CA ILE A 34 11.27 -13.33 9.18
C ILE A 34 11.58 -14.83 9.20
N ASP A 35 10.78 -15.58 9.94
CA ASP A 35 10.81 -17.04 9.96
C ASP A 35 9.94 -17.56 8.80
N LEU A 36 10.59 -18.00 7.72
CA LEU A 36 9.90 -18.41 6.49
C LEU A 36 9.00 -19.63 6.70
N ASP A 37 9.31 -20.51 7.67
CA ASP A 37 8.49 -21.68 8.01
C ASP A 37 7.15 -21.28 8.65
N LYS A 38 7.01 -20.01 9.04
CA LYS A 38 5.80 -19.43 9.62
C LYS A 38 5.03 -18.56 8.62
N VAL A 39 5.54 -18.39 7.41
CA VAL A 39 4.86 -17.66 6.33
C VAL A 39 3.93 -18.61 5.59
N LEU A 40 2.67 -18.20 5.45
CA LEU A 40 1.63 -18.98 4.79
C LEU A 40 1.02 -18.20 3.62
N ILE A 41 0.65 -18.94 2.57
CA ILE A 41 -0.22 -18.45 1.50
C ILE A 41 -1.61 -18.19 2.09
N LYS A 42 -2.22 -17.06 1.71
CA LYS A 42 -3.57 -16.72 2.15
C LYS A 42 -4.59 -17.64 1.48
N LYS A 43 -5.63 -18.00 2.24
CA LYS A 43 -6.75 -18.80 1.74
C LYS A 43 -7.63 -18.06 0.71
N ASP A 44 -7.52 -16.74 0.63
CA ASP A 44 -8.30 -15.90 -0.29
C ASP A 44 -7.67 -15.75 -1.68
N GLU A 45 -6.63 -16.53 -1.98
CA GLU A 45 -5.95 -16.60 -3.28
C GLU A 45 -5.33 -15.26 -3.76
N THR A 46 -5.25 -14.26 -2.88
CA THR A 46 -4.69 -12.94 -3.24
C THR A 46 -3.17 -12.87 -3.13
N THR A 47 -2.52 -13.89 -2.57
CA THR A 47 -1.07 -13.88 -2.30
C THR A 47 -0.26 -13.63 -3.56
N PHE A 48 -0.39 -14.47 -4.58
CA PHE A 48 0.42 -14.34 -5.80
C PHE A 48 0.10 -13.07 -6.59
N GLN A 49 -1.17 -12.61 -6.55
CA GLN A 49 -1.57 -11.35 -7.18
C GLN A 49 -0.81 -10.17 -6.57
N LYS A 50 -0.67 -10.15 -5.23
CA LYS A 50 0.08 -9.11 -4.50
C LYS A 50 1.57 -9.22 -4.70
N LEU A 51 2.13 -10.43 -4.61
CA LEU A 51 3.57 -10.66 -4.80
C LEU A 51 4.06 -10.24 -6.19
N GLN A 52 3.25 -10.41 -7.23
CA GLN A 52 3.57 -10.00 -8.60
C GLN A 52 3.86 -8.49 -8.75
N VAL A 53 3.30 -7.66 -7.87
CA VAL A 53 3.42 -6.20 -7.97
C VAL A 53 4.15 -5.57 -6.80
N LEU A 54 4.50 -6.35 -5.76
CA LEU A 54 5.10 -5.84 -4.54
C LEU A 54 6.45 -5.14 -4.81
N SER A 55 7.22 -5.60 -5.81
CA SER A 55 8.48 -4.98 -6.23
C SER A 55 8.30 -3.56 -6.80
N ALA A 56 7.13 -3.22 -7.33
CA ALA A 56 6.80 -1.89 -7.83
C ALA A 56 6.26 -0.95 -6.73
N PHE A 57 6.14 -1.40 -5.47
CA PHE A 57 5.68 -0.55 -4.37
C PHE A 57 6.46 0.78 -4.22
N PRO A 58 7.80 0.84 -4.42
CA PRO A 58 8.53 2.11 -4.42
C PRO A 58 7.99 3.15 -5.42
N GLU A 59 7.32 2.73 -6.49
CA GLU A 59 6.71 3.65 -7.44
C GLU A 59 5.54 4.43 -6.85
N LEU A 60 4.85 3.90 -5.83
CA LEU A 60 3.76 4.60 -5.13
C LEU A 60 4.25 5.74 -4.24
N ILE A 61 5.55 5.84 -4.02
CA ILE A 61 6.17 6.91 -3.23
C ILE A 61 7.16 7.74 -4.06
N SER A 62 7.27 7.45 -5.36
CA SER A 62 8.04 8.22 -6.34
C SER A 62 7.05 8.99 -7.22
N GLY A 63 7.31 10.25 -7.56
CA GLY A 63 6.35 11.22 -8.14
C GLY A 63 5.38 10.83 -9.27
N ASN A 64 5.49 9.64 -9.85
CA ASN A 64 4.58 9.10 -10.85
C ASN A 64 3.31 8.46 -10.24
N VAL A 65 2.65 9.13 -9.29
CA VAL A 65 1.46 8.61 -8.57
C VAL A 65 0.20 9.39 -8.93
N ARG A 66 -0.93 8.69 -8.96
CA ARG A 66 -2.26 9.28 -9.10
C ARG A 66 -3.11 8.95 -7.88
N LEU A 67 -3.89 9.92 -7.44
CA LEU A 67 -4.91 9.76 -6.41
C LEU A 67 -6.28 9.67 -7.06
N THR A 68 -6.99 8.56 -6.85
CA THR A 68 -8.38 8.40 -7.29
C THR A 68 -9.34 8.65 -6.11
N GLY A 69 -10.58 9.00 -6.46
CA GLY A 69 -11.68 9.00 -5.50
C GLY A 69 -12.20 7.59 -5.21
N ARG A 70 -13.42 7.55 -4.67
CA ARG A 70 -14.14 6.32 -4.32
C ARG A 70 -14.38 5.46 -5.55
N GLY A 71 -14.23 4.15 -5.42
CA GLY A 71 -14.54 3.23 -6.50
C GLY A 71 -14.63 1.78 -6.05
N ARG A 72 -14.79 0.90 -7.04
CA ARG A 72 -14.86 -0.54 -6.86
C ARG A 72 -13.88 -1.24 -7.79
N PHE A 73 -13.03 -2.09 -7.24
CA PHE A 73 -12.17 -2.97 -8.03
C PHE A 73 -12.49 -4.43 -7.72
N LEU A 74 -12.97 -5.14 -8.76
CA LEU A 74 -13.59 -6.46 -8.61
C LEU A 74 -14.74 -6.41 -7.59
N VAL A 75 -14.57 -7.01 -6.42
CA VAL A 75 -15.52 -7.05 -5.31
C VAL A 75 -15.13 -6.13 -4.15
N LEU A 76 -14.03 -5.38 -4.28
CA LEU A 76 -13.50 -4.52 -3.22
C LEU A 76 -13.93 -3.06 -3.44
N ASP A 77 -14.73 -2.55 -2.51
CA ASP A 77 -15.03 -1.11 -2.41
C ASP A 77 -13.92 -0.39 -1.63
N TYR A 78 -13.57 0.81 -2.09
CA TYR A 78 -12.56 1.69 -1.47
C TYR A 78 -12.97 3.15 -1.58
N ASP A 79 -12.50 3.98 -0.64
CA ASP A 79 -12.81 5.42 -0.61
C ASP A 79 -11.81 6.25 -1.40
N TYR A 80 -10.55 5.78 -1.46
CA TYR A 80 -9.49 6.38 -2.27
C TYR A 80 -8.55 5.28 -2.76
N ALA A 81 -7.77 5.58 -3.80
CA ALA A 81 -6.62 4.75 -4.14
C ALA A 81 -5.44 5.59 -4.60
N LEU A 82 -4.26 5.25 -4.08
CA LEU A 82 -2.99 5.72 -4.63
C LEU A 82 -2.54 4.68 -5.65
N ARG A 83 -2.42 5.07 -6.91
CA ARG A 83 -1.97 4.17 -7.97
C ARG A 83 -0.75 4.70 -8.68
N THR A 84 0.06 3.78 -9.17
CA THR A 84 1.13 4.10 -10.12
C THR A 84 0.53 4.66 -11.41
N SER A 85 1.14 5.68 -12.00
CA SER A 85 0.66 6.30 -13.25
C SER A 85 0.58 5.30 -14.39
N ARG A 86 1.53 4.36 -14.43
CA ARG A 86 1.62 3.23 -15.38
C ARG A 86 0.59 2.11 -15.17
N GLN A 87 -0.27 2.22 -14.15
CA GLN A 87 -1.25 1.19 -13.80
C GLN A 87 -0.63 -0.20 -13.58
N LEU A 88 0.48 -0.26 -12.83
CA LEU A 88 1.06 -1.53 -12.37
C LEU A 88 0.32 -2.02 -11.12
N LEU A 89 0.14 -1.10 -10.16
CA LEU A 89 -0.49 -1.39 -8.88
C LEU A 89 -1.23 -0.18 -8.30
N ALA A 90 -2.15 -0.47 -7.39
CA ALA A 90 -2.85 0.50 -6.55
C ALA A 90 -2.85 0.08 -5.07
N LEU A 91 -2.68 1.05 -4.17
CA LEU A 91 -2.96 0.93 -2.75
C LEU A 91 -4.35 1.52 -2.50
N THR A 92 -5.33 0.66 -2.20
CA THR A 92 -6.68 1.12 -1.83
C THR A 92 -6.70 1.53 -0.37
N LEU A 93 -7.49 2.56 -0.10
CA LEU A 93 -7.62 3.20 1.20
C LEU A 93 -9.10 3.26 1.59
N ILE A 94 -9.38 3.03 2.87
CA ILE A 94 -10.69 3.25 3.48
C ILE A 94 -10.58 4.40 4.47
N ASN A 95 -11.61 5.24 4.51
CA ASN A 95 -11.68 6.34 5.44
C ASN A 95 -12.20 5.83 6.79
N GLN A 96 -11.39 5.96 7.83
CA GLN A 96 -11.77 5.63 9.20
C GLN A 96 -11.44 6.82 10.09
N SER A 97 -12.47 7.43 10.70
CA SER A 97 -12.31 8.56 11.63
C SER A 97 -11.45 9.69 11.06
N ALA A 98 -11.76 10.12 9.83
CA ALA A 98 -11.04 11.15 9.07
C ALA A 98 -9.58 10.82 8.71
N LYS A 99 -9.17 9.55 8.81
CA LYS A 99 -7.85 9.04 8.41
C LYS A 99 -7.99 8.02 7.29
N ALA A 100 -7.11 8.10 6.29
CA ALA A 100 -7.08 7.09 5.23
C ALA A 100 -6.22 5.90 5.67
N ILE A 101 -6.82 4.72 5.76
CA ILE A 101 -6.15 3.49 6.21
C ILE A 101 -5.93 2.57 5.02
N PRO A 102 -4.71 2.03 4.82
CA PRO A 102 -4.44 1.00 3.84
C PRO A 102 -5.33 -0.23 4.00
N GLN A 103 -6.06 -0.56 2.94
CA GLN A 103 -6.96 -1.70 2.89
C GLN A 103 -6.35 -2.86 2.08
N SER A 104 -5.86 -2.60 0.87
CA SER A 104 -5.26 -3.63 0.03
C SER A 104 -4.28 -3.08 -1.01
N LEU A 105 -3.33 -3.92 -1.40
CA LEU A 105 -2.50 -3.73 -2.58
C LEU A 105 -3.11 -4.51 -3.75
N LEU A 106 -3.42 -3.82 -4.85
CA LEU A 106 -4.07 -4.38 -6.03
C LEU A 106 -3.09 -4.47 -7.19
N ASN A 107 -3.16 -5.58 -7.93
CA ASN A 107 -2.50 -5.74 -9.21
C ASN A 107 -3.42 -5.22 -10.32
N LEU A 108 -2.94 -4.22 -11.08
CA LEU A 108 -3.74 -3.53 -12.09
C LEU A 108 -3.54 -4.08 -13.51
N HIS A 109 -2.63 -5.04 -13.72
CA HIS A 109 -2.34 -5.57 -15.07
C HIS A 109 -3.55 -6.19 -15.78
N LYS A 110 -4.56 -6.65 -15.02
CA LYS A 110 -5.72 -7.37 -15.56
C LYS A 110 -6.95 -6.51 -15.78
N LYS A 111 -7.01 -5.30 -15.20
CA LYS A 111 -8.22 -4.47 -15.24
C LYS A 111 -7.86 -3.00 -15.11
N MET A 112 -8.46 -2.19 -15.99
CA MET A 112 -8.30 -0.74 -15.96
C MET A 112 -8.77 -0.14 -14.63
N PHE A 113 -8.00 0.83 -14.16
CA PHE A 113 -8.29 1.62 -12.97
C PHE A 113 -8.55 3.08 -13.37
N GLU A 114 -9.34 3.79 -12.57
CA GLU A 114 -9.63 5.21 -12.83
C GLU A 114 -8.36 6.06 -12.92
N LYS A 115 -8.38 7.10 -13.75
CA LYS A 115 -7.20 7.92 -14.00
C LYS A 115 -6.74 8.67 -12.74
N GLY A 116 -7.65 9.28 -11.99
CA GLY A 116 -7.31 10.09 -10.82
C GLY A 116 -6.49 11.36 -11.12
N ALA A 117 -6.33 12.18 -10.08
CA ALA A 117 -5.54 13.40 -10.09
C ALA A 117 -4.05 13.10 -9.88
N SER A 118 -3.17 13.95 -10.41
CA SER A 118 -1.74 13.89 -10.11
C SER A 118 -1.49 14.21 -8.63
N VAL A 119 -0.59 13.46 -8.00
CA VAL A 119 -0.08 13.81 -6.67
C VAL A 119 0.99 14.88 -6.85
N VAL A 120 0.95 15.95 -6.04
CA VAL A 120 1.90 17.08 -6.12
C VAL A 120 3.01 17.00 -5.07
N ARG A 121 2.77 16.31 -3.96
CA ARG A 121 3.72 16.17 -2.85
C ARG A 121 3.46 14.90 -2.06
N ILE A 122 4.51 14.21 -1.65
CA ILE A 122 4.48 13.05 -0.77
C ILE A 122 5.48 13.29 0.36
N GLU A 123 4.99 13.16 1.59
CA GLU A 123 5.79 13.25 2.81
C GLU A 123 5.65 11.95 3.58
N SER A 124 6.74 11.54 4.22
CA SER A 124 6.72 10.47 5.21
C SER A 124 7.18 10.99 6.56
N GLN A 125 6.44 10.65 7.60
CA GLN A 125 6.87 10.81 8.98
C GLN A 125 7.51 9.49 9.43
N ASP A 126 8.70 9.56 10.02
CA ASP A 126 9.36 8.39 10.60
C ASP A 126 8.50 7.75 11.71
N PHE A 127 8.59 6.43 11.86
CA PHE A 127 7.75 5.72 12.82
C PHE A 127 8.14 5.99 14.28
N ASN A 128 9.42 6.31 14.53
CA ASN A 128 9.98 6.47 15.87
C ASN A 128 10.26 7.94 16.22
N SER A 129 10.03 8.88 15.29
CA SER A 129 10.34 10.29 15.47
C SER A 129 9.39 11.17 14.66
N ASP A 130 9.22 12.42 15.08
CA ASP A 130 8.45 13.41 14.32
C ASP A 130 9.22 13.97 13.11
N GLN A 131 10.29 13.30 12.68
CA GLN A 131 11.05 13.68 11.51
C GLN A 131 10.21 13.44 10.25
N ILE A 132 9.97 14.51 9.52
CA ILE A 132 9.30 14.49 8.21
C ILE A 132 10.36 14.50 7.11
N THR A 133 10.21 13.60 6.15
CA THR A 133 11.01 13.55 4.93
C THR A 133 10.10 13.77 3.73
N VAL A 134 10.48 14.71 2.85
CA VAL A 134 9.81 14.88 1.56
C VAL A 134 10.31 13.78 0.62
N LEU A 135 9.41 12.87 0.24
CA LEU A 135 9.71 11.77 -0.69
C LEU A 135 9.52 12.20 -2.14
N PHE A 136 8.60 13.14 -2.38
CA PHE A 136 8.36 13.73 -3.68
C PHE A 136 7.74 15.11 -3.54
N GLU A 137 8.13 16.02 -4.43
CA GLU A 137 7.49 17.31 -4.64
C GLU A 137 7.57 17.67 -6.13
N GLU A 138 6.43 18.05 -6.71
CA GLU A 138 6.36 18.55 -8.07
C GLU A 138 7.06 19.91 -8.13
N GLN A 139 8.09 20.00 -8.96
CA GLN A 139 8.74 21.28 -9.20
C GLN A 139 7.84 22.13 -10.10
N SER A 140 7.44 23.29 -9.61
CA SER A 140 6.79 24.32 -10.44
C SER A 140 7.70 24.65 -11.61
N LYS A 141 7.19 24.51 -12.83
CA LYS A 141 7.84 24.99 -14.05
C LYS A 141 7.87 26.51 -14.11
#